data_AF-A0A511R2C8-F1
#
_entry.id   AF-A0A511R2C8-F1
#
_cell.length_a   1.000
_cell.length_b   1.000
_cell.length_c   1.000
_cell.angle_alpha   90.00
_cell.angle_beta   90.00
_cell.angle_gamma   90.00
#
_symmetry.space_group_name_H-M   'P 1'
#
loop_
_entity.id
_entity.type
_entity.pdbx_description
1 polymer ?
#
loop_
_entity_poly.entity_id
_entity_poly.type
_entity_poly.pdbx_seq_one_letter_code
_entity_poly.pdbx_strand_id
1 'polypeptide(L)'
;MSREKPVNPDAIREAQRGLAWAFLLSLVILAGIVALLAGFTLVRLLPYAGLLATSSELVTLPSGEQIHPSWFRINIMAFAVSLGLFVASLWGLLWLRRWARVPLAEAQPHPKRAQRKPSKKKRKR
;
A
#
# COMPACT_ATOMS: atom_id res chain seq x y z
N MET A 1 -32.90 23.19 21.23
CA MET A 1 -31.82 23.95 20.56
C MET A 1 -30.55 23.11 20.65
N SER A 2 -30.39 22.19 19.70
CA SER A 2 -29.31 21.20 19.73
C SER A 2 -28.00 21.90 19.37
N ARG A 3 -27.05 21.97 20.32
CA ARG A 3 -25.70 22.47 20.06
C ARG A 3 -24.98 21.44 19.21
N GLU A 4 -24.90 21.68 17.91
CA GLU A 4 -24.00 20.95 17.02
C GLU A 4 -22.57 21.13 17.55
N LYS A 5 -21.94 20.02 17.97
CA LYS A 5 -20.52 20.02 18.33
C LYS A 5 -19.73 20.44 17.09
N PRO A 6 -18.79 21.41 17.17
CA PRO A 6 -17.99 21.79 16.02
C PRO A 6 -17.20 20.57 15.54
N VAL A 7 -17.43 20.20 14.29
CA VAL A 7 -16.72 19.10 13.64
C VAL A 7 -15.26 19.51 13.53
N ASN A 8 -14.39 18.81 14.26
CA ASN A 8 -12.98 19.15 14.34
C ASN A 8 -12.28 18.71 13.04
N PRO A 9 -11.80 19.62 12.18
CA PRO A 9 -11.29 19.29 10.84
C PRO A 9 -10.02 18.43 10.88
N ASP A 10 -9.26 18.49 11.98
CA ASP A 10 -8.03 17.70 12.16
C ASP A 10 -8.33 16.20 12.37
N ALA A 11 -9.43 15.88 13.07
CA ALA A 11 -9.86 14.49 13.25
C ALA A 11 -10.29 13.84 11.93
N ILE A 12 -10.87 14.60 11.01
CA ILE A 12 -11.22 14.12 9.66
C ILE A 12 -9.96 13.83 8.86
N ARG A 13 -8.95 14.71 8.92
CA ARG A 13 -7.67 14.54 8.21
C ARG A 13 -6.90 13.33 8.70
N GLU A 14 -6.91 13.06 10.01
CA GLU A 14 -6.27 11.88 10.59
C GLU A 14 -6.97 10.58 10.15
N ALA A 15 -8.31 10.56 10.14
CA ALA A 15 -9.08 9.43 9.64
C ALA A 15 -8.84 9.15 8.14
N GLN A 16 -8.81 10.20 7.31
CA GLN A 16 -8.49 10.06 5.88
C GLN A 16 -7.07 9.55 5.65
N ARG A 17 -6.11 9.99 6.48
CA ARG A 17 -4.73 9.52 6.40
C ARG A 17 -4.63 8.04 6.74
N GLY A 18 -5.33 7.59 7.79
CA GLY A 18 -5.40 6.17 8.15
C GLY A 18 -6.02 5.31 7.03
N LEU A 19 -7.11 5.81 6.42
CA LEU A 19 -7.76 5.14 5.30
C LEU A 19 -6.84 5.02 4.07
N ALA A 20 -6.13 6.08 3.72
CA ALA A 20 -5.17 6.07 2.60
C ALA A 20 -4.03 5.06 2.83
N TRP A 21 -3.53 4.97 4.06
CA TRP A 21 -2.53 3.97 4.45
C TRP A 21 -3.06 2.54 4.32
N ALA A 22 -4.25 2.28 4.85
CA ALA A 22 -4.88 0.97 4.76
C ALA A 22 -5.16 0.56 3.31
N PHE A 23 -5.62 1.50 2.49
CA PHE A 23 -5.89 1.27 1.08
C PHE A 23 -4.63 0.94 0.29
N LEU A 24 -3.54 1.70 0.48
CA LEU A 24 -2.26 1.43 -0.17
C LEU A 24 -1.67 0.09 0.27
N LEU A 25 -1.70 -0.22 1.58
CA LEU A 25 -1.25 -1.52 2.09
C LEU A 25 -2.06 -2.68 1.48
N SER A 26 -3.38 -2.55 1.41
CA SER A 26 -4.24 -3.53 0.77
C SER A 26 -3.89 -3.72 -0.71
N LEU A 27 -3.68 -2.61 -1.44
CA LEU A 27 -3.22 -2.63 -2.83
C LEU A 27 -1.86 -3.30 -3.00
N VAL A 28 -0.90 -3.03 -2.12
CA VAL A 28 0.43 -3.69 -2.15
C VAL A 28 0.26 -5.21 -1.98
N ILE A 29 -0.52 -5.64 -0.99
CA ILE A 29 -0.71 -7.08 -0.72
C ILE A 29 -1.42 -7.74 -1.91
N LEU A 30 -2.51 -7.15 -2.40
CA LEU A 30 -3.27 -7.70 -3.52
C LEU A 30 -2.42 -7.78 -4.79
N ALA A 31 -1.70 -6.70 -5.13
CA ALA A 31 -0.80 -6.67 -6.27
C ALA A 31 0.33 -7.70 -6.14
N GLY A 32 0.89 -7.86 -4.93
CA GLY A 32 1.91 -8.87 -4.65
C GLY A 32 1.41 -10.30 -4.85
N ILE A 33 0.22 -10.62 -4.34
CA ILE A 33 -0.39 -11.95 -4.52
C ILE A 33 -0.63 -12.23 -6.00
N VAL A 34 -1.22 -11.29 -6.74
CA VAL A 34 -1.48 -11.44 -8.17
C VAL A 34 -0.17 -11.58 -8.96
N ALA A 35 0.86 -10.80 -8.64
CA ALA A 35 2.17 -10.90 -9.29
C ALA A 35 2.83 -12.26 -9.02
N LEU A 36 2.71 -12.81 -7.81
CA LEU A 36 3.23 -14.14 -7.49
C LEU A 36 2.47 -15.25 -8.23
N LEU A 37 1.14 -15.20 -8.26
CA LEU A 37 0.31 -16.15 -8.99
C LEU A 37 0.59 -16.10 -10.49
N ALA A 38 0.55 -14.92 -11.09
CA ALA A 38 0.82 -14.72 -12.51
C ALA A 38 2.28 -15.03 -12.87
N GLY A 39 3.23 -14.72 -11.99
CA GLY A 39 4.65 -15.04 -12.17
C GLY A 39 4.89 -16.55 -12.12
N PHE A 40 4.28 -17.24 -11.16
CA PHE A 40 4.38 -18.70 -11.04
C PHE A 40 3.77 -19.41 -12.26
N THR A 41 2.59 -18.98 -12.71
CA THR A 41 1.98 -19.52 -13.93
C THR A 41 2.85 -19.23 -15.16
N LEU A 42 3.45 -18.05 -15.27
CA LEU A 42 4.40 -17.73 -16.34
C LEU A 42 5.61 -18.66 -16.33
N VAL A 43 6.25 -18.87 -15.18
CA VAL A 43 7.43 -19.74 -15.06
C VAL A 43 7.08 -21.18 -15.44
N ARG A 44 5.89 -21.67 -15.04
CA ARG A 44 5.40 -23.00 -15.42
C ARG A 44 5.11 -23.10 -16.92
N LEU A 45 4.62 -22.04 -17.54
CA LEU A 45 4.29 -21.97 -18.97
C LEU A 45 5.49 -21.58 -19.85
N LEU A 46 6.60 -21.15 -19.26
CA LEU A 46 7.81 -20.70 -19.94
C LEU A 46 8.40 -21.72 -20.93
N PRO A 47 8.44 -23.04 -20.62
CA PRO A 47 8.91 -24.05 -21.58
C PRO A 47 8.05 -24.11 -22.85
N TYR A 48 6.79 -23.67 -22.76
CA TYR A 48 5.82 -23.65 -23.85
C TYR A 48 5.61 -22.24 -24.43
N ALA A 49 6.36 -21.23 -23.96
CA ALA A 49 6.17 -19.83 -24.32
C ALA A 49 6.37 -19.60 -25.83
N GLY A 50 7.33 -20.27 -26.45
CA GLY A 50 7.54 -20.20 -27.90
C GLY A 50 6.32 -20.69 -28.68
N LEU A 51 5.78 -21.86 -28.31
CA LEU A 51 4.58 -22.43 -28.93
C LEU A 51 3.36 -21.55 -28.70
N LEU A 52 3.11 -21.12 -27.46
CA LEU A 52 1.98 -20.27 -27.07
C LEU A 52 2.05 -18.84 -27.66
N ALA A 53 3.25 -18.33 -27.97
CA ALA A 53 3.41 -17.02 -28.59
C ALA A 53 3.09 -17.05 -30.09
N THR A 54 3.40 -18.15 -30.77
CA THR A 54 3.21 -18.31 -32.23
C THR A 54 1.89 -18.97 -32.62
N SER A 55 1.32 -19.79 -31.74
CA SER A 55 0.04 -20.46 -32.00
C SER A 55 -1.12 -19.50 -31.80
N SER A 56 -2.07 -19.49 -32.74
CA SER A 56 -3.39 -18.86 -32.58
C SER A 56 -4.48 -19.86 -32.18
N GLU A 57 -4.21 -21.15 -32.24
CA GLU A 57 -5.14 -22.24 -31.90
C GLU A 57 -4.88 -22.80 -30.50
N LEU A 58 -5.83 -23.59 -29.97
CA LEU A 58 -5.67 -24.26 -28.68
C LEU A 58 -4.48 -25.21 -28.73
N VAL A 59 -3.55 -25.04 -27.78
CA VAL A 59 -2.38 -25.91 -27.65
C VAL A 59 -2.69 -26.94 -26.59
N THR A 60 -2.67 -28.22 -26.97
CA THR A 60 -2.77 -29.34 -26.01
C THR A 60 -1.40 -29.55 -25.39
N LEU A 61 -1.28 -29.31 -24.08
CA LEU A 61 -0.06 -29.60 -23.34
C LEU A 61 0.11 -31.12 -23.21
N PRO A 62 1.34 -31.60 -22.99
CA PRO A 62 1.60 -33.02 -22.70
C PRO A 62 0.90 -33.53 -21.42
N SER A 63 0.38 -32.64 -20.58
CA SER A 63 -0.51 -32.97 -19.45
C SER A 63 -1.97 -33.26 -19.87
N GLY A 64 -2.33 -33.11 -21.15
CA GLY A 64 -3.69 -33.25 -21.66
C GLY A 64 -4.56 -31.99 -21.53
N GLU A 65 -4.08 -30.95 -20.84
CA GLU A 65 -4.77 -29.65 -20.74
C GLU A 65 -4.69 -28.87 -22.06
N GLN A 66 -5.82 -28.35 -22.53
CA GLN A 66 -5.84 -27.42 -23.66
C GLN A 66 -5.73 -26.00 -23.14
N ILE A 67 -4.68 -25.29 -23.55
CA ILE A 67 -4.45 -23.90 -23.14
C ILE A 67 -4.62 -23.01 -24.37
N HIS A 68 -5.51 -22.02 -24.24
CA HIS A 68 -5.65 -21.00 -25.26
C HIS A 68 -4.49 -19.97 -25.11
N PRO A 69 -3.77 -19.64 -26.19
CA PRO A 69 -2.60 -18.75 -26.15
C PRO A 69 -2.90 -17.33 -25.61
N SER A 70 -4.17 -16.91 -25.63
CA SER A 70 -4.62 -15.68 -24.97
C SER A 70 -4.38 -15.69 -23.45
N TRP A 71 -4.48 -16.83 -22.78
CA TRP A 71 -4.21 -16.94 -21.33
C TRP A 71 -2.77 -16.60 -21.00
N PHE A 72 -1.82 -16.96 -21.87
CA PHE A 72 -0.42 -16.60 -21.70
C PHE A 72 -0.24 -15.07 -21.75
N ARG A 73 -0.85 -14.41 -22.75
CA ARG A 73 -0.82 -12.94 -22.88
C ARG A 73 -1.50 -12.24 -21.70
N ILE A 74 -2.64 -12.75 -21.23
CA ILE A 74 -3.35 -12.23 -20.07
C ILE A 74 -2.49 -12.33 -18.82
N ASN A 75 -1.82 -13.46 -18.58
CA ASN A 75 -0.93 -13.59 -17.44
C ASN A 75 0.29 -12.66 -17.54
N ILE A 76 0.86 -12.45 -18.74
CA ILE A 76 1.94 -11.46 -18.94
C ILE A 76 1.45 -10.06 -18.59
N MET A 77 0.30 -9.64 -19.12
CA MET A 77 -0.27 -8.31 -18.85
C MET A 77 -0.63 -8.15 -17.38
N ALA A 78 -1.27 -9.15 -16.78
CA ALA A 78 -1.59 -9.16 -15.36
C ALA A 78 -0.33 -9.06 -14.50
N PHE A 79 0.73 -9.80 -14.83
CA PHE A 79 2.02 -9.70 -14.14
C PHE A 79 2.64 -8.31 -14.27
N ALA A 80 2.69 -7.74 -15.49
CA ALA A 80 3.26 -6.42 -15.71
C ALA A 80 2.47 -5.31 -14.98
N VAL A 81 1.14 -5.35 -15.04
CA VAL A 81 0.26 -4.38 -14.36
C VAL A 81 0.37 -4.53 -12.84
N SER A 82 0.33 -5.75 -12.32
CA SER A 82 0.45 -5.99 -10.87
C SER A 82 1.82 -5.59 -10.34
N LEU A 83 2.91 -5.87 -11.07
CA LEU A 83 4.25 -5.39 -10.73
C LEU A 83 4.31 -3.85 -10.72
N GLY A 84 3.73 -3.20 -11.73
CA GLY A 84 3.64 -1.73 -11.80
C GLY A 84 2.86 -1.13 -10.63
N LEU A 85 1.69 -1.69 -10.31
CA LEU A 85 0.88 -1.28 -9.16
C LEU A 85 1.59 -1.52 -7.83
N PHE A 86 2.31 -2.64 -7.70
CA PHE A 86 3.09 -2.95 -6.50
C PHE A 86 4.19 -1.91 -6.27
N VAL A 87 4.97 -1.59 -7.30
CA VAL A 87 6.03 -0.58 -7.23
C VAL A 87 5.43 0.81 -6.97
N ALA A 88 4.36 1.19 -7.67
CA ALA A 88 3.69 2.46 -7.48
C ALA A 88 3.11 2.60 -6.06
N SER A 89 2.51 1.55 -5.52
CA SER A 89 1.93 1.54 -4.19
C SER A 89 3.01 1.55 -3.10
N LEU A 90 4.11 0.79 -3.27
CA LEU A 90 5.28 0.89 -2.40
C LEU A 90 5.89 2.30 -2.42
N TRP A 91 5.99 2.92 -3.59
CA TRP A 91 6.45 4.30 -3.71
C TRP A 91 5.53 5.26 -2.97
N GLY A 92 4.21 5.13 -3.14
CA GLY A 92 3.21 5.91 -2.40
C GLY A 92 3.34 5.72 -0.89
N LEU A 93 3.59 4.49 -0.44
CA LEU A 93 3.79 4.15 0.97
C LEU A 93 5.07 4.79 1.53
N LEU A 94 6.18 4.72 0.79
CA LEU A 94 7.45 5.37 1.15
C LEU A 94 7.31 6.89 1.18
N TRP A 95 6.55 7.45 0.24
CA TRP A 95 6.24 8.87 0.18
C TRP A 95 5.42 9.28 1.39
N LEU A 96 4.29 8.62 1.68
CA LEU A 96 3.51 8.86 2.90
C LEU A 96 4.34 8.69 4.18
N ARG A 97 5.25 7.71 4.23
CA ARG A 97 6.19 7.52 5.35
C ARG A 97 7.18 8.66 5.45
N ARG A 98 7.61 9.25 4.35
CA ARG A 98 8.47 10.43 4.32
C ARG A 98 7.71 11.65 4.85
N TRP A 99 6.48 11.88 4.41
CA TRP A 99 5.62 12.94 4.93
C TRP A 99 5.19 12.73 6.40
N ALA A 100 5.15 11.48 6.88
CA ALA A 100 4.91 11.18 8.30
C ALA A 100 6.16 11.34 9.17
N ARG A 101 7.37 11.26 8.56
CA ARG A 101 8.65 11.46 9.24
C ARG A 101 9.17 12.90 9.16
N VAL A 102 8.63 13.75 8.28
CA VAL A 102 8.75 15.21 8.47
C VAL A 102 8.08 15.48 9.81
N PRO A 103 8.86 15.87 10.83
CA PRO A 103 8.34 15.91 12.18
C PRO A 103 7.18 16.90 12.20
N LEU A 104 6.09 16.52 12.85
CA LEU A 104 5.18 17.47 13.50
C LEU A 104 5.93 18.27 14.59
N ALA A 105 7.13 18.80 14.29
CA ALA A 105 7.83 19.77 15.13
C ALA A 105 7.09 21.12 15.12
N GLU A 106 6.14 21.33 14.21
CA GLU A 106 5.34 22.56 14.14
C GLU A 106 3.84 22.36 14.45
N ALA A 107 3.38 21.14 14.75
CA ALA A 107 1.97 20.88 15.06
C ALA A 107 1.72 20.23 16.43
N GLN A 108 2.64 20.44 17.38
CA GLN A 108 2.31 20.31 18.79
C GLN A 108 2.71 21.56 19.57
N PRO A 109 1.76 22.43 19.95
CA PRO A 109 1.91 23.15 21.21
C PRO A 109 1.60 22.12 22.31
N HIS A 110 2.53 21.21 22.60
CA HIS A 110 2.52 20.56 23.90
C HIS A 110 2.90 21.67 24.90
N PRO A 111 2.03 22.12 25.83
CA PRO A 111 2.46 23.00 26.89
C PRO A 111 3.23 22.16 27.91
N LYS A 112 4.42 21.67 27.55
CA LYS A 112 5.43 21.23 28.53
C LYS A 112 6.16 22.46 29.03
N ARG A 113 5.44 23.34 29.74
CA ARG A 113 6.05 24.39 30.56
C ARG A 113 5.33 24.45 31.91
N ALA A 114 6.14 24.24 32.95
CA ALA A 114 5.85 24.46 34.37
C ALA A 114 5.04 23.39 35.14
N GLN A 115 5.61 22.19 35.30
CA GLN A 115 5.68 21.61 36.64
C GLN A 115 7.12 21.70 37.15
N ARG A 116 7.50 22.87 37.64
CA ARG A 116 8.61 23.02 38.59
C ARG A 116 8.01 23.47 39.92
N LYS A 117 8.12 22.59 40.90
CA LYS A 117 7.90 22.66 42.35
C LYS A 117 7.65 24.05 42.95
N PRO A 118 6.75 24.18 43.95
CA PRO A 118 6.58 25.42 44.70
C PRO A 118 7.87 25.73 45.48
N SER A 119 8.45 26.89 45.18
CA SER A 119 9.54 27.49 45.97
C SER A 119 9.03 27.77 47.39
N LYS A 120 9.38 26.89 48.34
CA LYS A 120 9.32 27.21 49.78
C LYS A 120 10.35 28.31 50.06
N LYS A 121 9.88 29.54 50.24
CA LYS A 121 10.64 30.62 50.87
C LYS A 121 9.90 31.10 52.12
N LYS A 122 10.16 30.45 53.25
CA LYS A 122 10.02 31.07 54.59
C LYS A 122 11.39 31.03 55.25
N ARG A 123 12.14 32.12 55.05
CA ARG A 123 13.41 32.41 55.72
C ARG A 123 13.08 32.78 57.17
N LYS A 124 13.77 32.13 58.11
CA LYS A 124 13.85 32.50 59.53
C LYS A 124 14.61 33.82 59.71
N ARG A 125 14.33 34.45 60.85
CA ARG A 125 14.89 35.69 61.45
C ARG A 125 14.13 36.94 61.08
#